data_AF-A0A937YYE7-F1
#
_entry.id   AF-A0A937YYE7-F1
#
_cell.length_a   1.000
_cell.length_b   1.000
_cell.length_c   1.000
_cell.angle_alpha   90.00
_cell.angle_beta   90.00
_cell.angle_gamma   90.00
#
_symmetry.space_group_name_H-M   'P 1'
#
loop_
_entity.id
_entity.type
_entity.pdbx_description
1 polymer ?
#
loop_
_entity_poly.entity_id
_entity_poly.type
_entity_poly.pdbx_seq_one_letter_code
_entity_poly.pdbx_strand_id
1 'polypeptide(L)' 'MSNHAETQEASRPPGVCIPWQEKLKDLPEIKGDRELVQRVWEDVDALGYVYIWHCLLSF' A
#
# COMPACT_ATOMS: atom_id res chain seq x y z
N MET A 1 -24.64 4.94 22.32
CA MET A 1 -24.66 5.27 20.88
C MET A 1 -23.30 5.83 20.51
N SER A 2 -22.35 4.96 20.17
CA SER A 2 -21.10 5.36 19.52
C SER A 2 -20.73 4.18 18.62
N ASN A 3 -21.17 4.25 17.36
CA ASN A 3 -20.75 3.32 16.33
C ASN A 3 -19.27 3.57 16.09
N HIS A 4 -18.40 2.83 16.77
CA HIS A 4 -17.03 2.67 16.31
C HIS A 4 -17.14 1.97 14.96
N ALA A 5 -16.91 2.72 13.89
CA ALA A 5 -16.82 2.18 12.55
C ALA A 5 -15.70 1.13 12.57
N GLU A 6 -16.11 -0.13 12.66
CA GLU A 6 -15.27 -1.29 12.49
C GLU A 6 -14.71 -1.19 11.06
N THR A 7 -13.52 -0.58 10.97
CA THR A 7 -12.80 -0.44 9.72
C THR A 7 -12.46 -1.86 9.32
N GLN A 8 -13.14 -2.38 8.30
CA GLN A 8 -12.89 -3.71 7.76
C GLN A 8 -11.37 -3.91 7.70
N GLU A 9 -10.84 -4.85 8.50
CA GLU A 9 -9.45 -5.26 8.39
C GLU A 9 -9.27 -5.87 7.00
N ALA A 10 -8.99 -5.02 6.02
CA ALA A 10 -8.54 -5.46 4.73
C ALA A 10 -7.29 -6.29 5.01
N SER A 11 -7.37 -7.60 4.75
CA SER A 11 -6.25 -8.51 4.84
C SER A 11 -5.17 -8.04 3.87
N ARG A 12 -4.31 -7.15 4.35
CA ARG A 12 -3.15 -6.65 3.60
C ARG A 12 -2.06 -7.69 3.71
N PRO A 13 -1.43 -8.09 2.59
CA PRO A 13 -0.27 -8.95 2.65
C PRO A 13 0.81 -8.32 3.57
N PRO A 14 1.57 -9.14 4.33
CA PRO A 14 2.73 -8.64 5.05
C PRO A 14 3.69 -7.93 4.09
N GLY A 15 4.29 -6.81 4.52
CA GLY A 15 5.22 -6.04 3.70
C GLY A 15 4.58 -5.04 2.74
N VAL A 16 3.25 -4.92 2.73
CA VAL A 16 2.50 -4.04 1.82
C VAL A 16 1.74 -2.99 2.63
N CYS A 17 1.87 -1.72 2.26
CA CYS A 17 1.05 -0.64 2.81
C CYS A 17 -0.22 -0.46 2.00
N ILE A 18 -0.10 -0.33 0.67
CA ILE A 18 -1.22 -0.11 -0.25
C ILE A 18 -1.12 -1.12 -1.41
N PRO A 19 -2.00 -2.15 -1.44
CA PRO A 19 -2.01 -3.13 -2.51
C PRO A 19 -2.21 -2.49 -3.89
N TRP A 20 -1.58 -3.04 -4.93
CA TRP A 20 -1.69 -2.54 -6.30
C TRP A 20 -3.14 -2.33 -6.78
N GLN A 21 -4.05 -3.25 -6.42
CA GLN A 21 -5.47 -3.15 -6.79
C GLN A 21 -6.20 -1.99 -6.12
N GLU A 22 -5.74 -1.56 -4.94
CA GLU A 22 -6.24 -0.36 -4.28
C GLU A 22 -5.65 0.88 -4.97
N LYS A 23 -4.33 0.89 -5.22
CA LYS A 23 -3.66 2.00 -5.87
C LYS A 23 -4.21 2.31 -7.28
N LEU A 24 -4.55 1.28 -8.04
CA LEU A 24 -5.13 1.42 -9.38
C LEU A 24 -6.41 2.24 -9.41
N LYS A 25 -7.18 2.29 -8.31
CA LYS A 25 -8.42 3.08 -8.24
C LYS A 25 -8.15 4.59 -8.27
N ASP A 26 -6.96 5.01 -7.82
CA ASP A 26 -6.56 6.41 -7.73
C ASP A 26 -5.73 6.86 -8.94
N LEU A 27 -5.23 5.91 -9.74
CA LEU A 27 -4.41 6.21 -10.90
C LEU A 27 -5.29 6.54 -12.11
N PRO A 28 -4.92 7.55 -12.93
CA PRO A 28 -5.51 7.71 -14.24
C PRO A 28 -5.15 6.52 -15.14
N GLU A 29 -5.78 6.45 -16.31
CA GLU A 29 -5.45 5.43 -17.32
C GLU A 29 -3.94 5.41 -17.62
N ILE A 30 -3.34 4.22 -17.48
CA ILE A 30 -1.91 4.00 -17.73
C ILE A 30 -1.71 3.88 -19.25
N LYS A 31 -1.05 4.88 -19.84
CA LYS A 31 -0.77 4.94 -21.30
C LYS A 31 0.49 4.18 -21.73
N GLY A 32 1.20 3.54 -20.81
CA GLY A 32 2.47 2.86 -21.04
C GLY A 32 2.47 1.42 -20.53
N ASP A 33 3.67 0.89 -20.26
CA ASP A 33 3.83 -0.46 -19.72
C ASP A 33 3.26 -0.54 -18.29
N ARG A 34 2.15 -1.27 -18.15
CA ARG A 34 1.45 -1.46 -16.89
C ARG A 34 2.23 -2.31 -15.90
N GLU A 35 2.99 -3.29 -16.38
CA GLU A 35 3.79 -4.18 -15.52
C GLU A 35 4.95 -3.41 -14.90
N LEU A 36 5.58 -2.52 -15.67
CA LEU A 36 6.62 -1.64 -15.15
C LEU A 36 6.10 -0.72 -14.05
N VAL A 37 4.94 -0.08 -14.26
CA VAL A 37 4.34 0.82 -13.25
C VAL A 37 3.99 0.05 -11.97
N GLN A 38 3.39 -1.14 -12.12
CA GLN A 38 3.08 -2.00 -10.98
C GLN A 38 4.33 -2.35 -10.18
N ARG A 39 5.38 -2.82 -10.86
CA ARG A 39 6.63 -3.20 -10.21
C ARG A 39 7.27 -2.04 -9.46
N VAL A 40 7.37 -0.87 -10.09
CA VAL A 40 7.93 0.32 -9.44
C VAL A 40 7.10 0.74 -8.23
N TRP A 41 5.77 0.63 -8.32
CA TRP A 41 4.88 0.90 -7.18
C TRP A 41 5.15 -0.06 -6.01
N GLU A 42 5.15 -1.36 -6.27
CA GLU A 42 5.36 -2.39 -5.26
C GLU A 42 6.74 -2.29 -4.60
N ASP A 43 7.79 -1.98 -5.39
CA ASP A 43 9.14 -1.73 -4.87
C ASP A 43 9.17 -0.54 -3.90
N VAL A 44 8.49 0.57 -4.23
CA VAL A 44 8.43 1.77 -3.37
C VAL A 44 7.56 1.55 -2.13
N ASP A 45 6.42 0.87 -2.28
CA ASP A 45 5.51 0.56 -1.17
C ASP A 45 6.18 -0.33 -0.12
N ALA A 46 6.96 -1.33 -0.55
CA ALA A 46 7.76 -2.18 0.33
C ALA A 46 8.83 -1.37 1.10
N LEU A 47 9.48 -0.40 0.46
CA LEU A 47 10.41 0.50 1.14
C LEU A 47 9.69 1.39 2.17
N GLY A 48 8.49 1.87 1.83
CA GLY A 48 7.63 2.61 2.76
C GLY A 48 7.26 1.80 4.00
N TYR A 49 6.89 0.53 3.81
CA TYR A 49 6.61 -0.40 4.91
C TYR A 49 7.80 -0.52 5.86
N VAL A 50 9.00 -0.76 5.31
CA VAL A 50 10.23 -0.91 6.10
C VAL A 50 10.57 0.38 6.85
N TYR A 51 10.41 1.54 6.22
CA TYR A 51 10.65 2.84 6.85
C TYR A 51 9.74 3.08 8.08
N ILE A 52 8.45 2.73 7.97
CA ILE A 52 7.51 2.84 9.10
C ILE A 52 8.00 1.99 10.27
N TRP A 53 8.39 0.73 10.02
CA TRP A 53 8.90 -0.14 11.08
C TRP A 53 10.22 0.33 11.68
N HIS A 54 11.12 0.87 10.87
CA HIS A 54 12.35 1.48 11.41
C HIS A 54 12.04 2.62 12.38
N CYS A 55 11.10 3.51 12.03
CA CYS A 55 10.66 4.58 12.92
C CYS A 55 10.06 4.06 14.24
N LEU A 56 9.42 2.89 14.21
CA LEU A 56 8.73 2.31 15.36
C LEU A 56 9.59 1.40 16.25
N LEU A 57 10.69 0.84 15.73
CA LEU A 57 11.48 -0.18 16.42
C LEU A 57 12.94 0.22 16.68
N SER A 58 13.44 1.27 16.03
CA SER A 58 14.87 1.63 16.08
C SER A 58 15.20 2.72 17.10
N PHE A 59 14.44 2.82 18.19
CA PHE A 59 14.67 3.78 19.29
C PHE A 59 14.98 3.09 20.63
#